data_AF-A0A7Z7PNA3-F1
#
_entry.id   AF-A0A7Z7PNA3-F1
#
_cell.length_a   1.000
_cell.length_b   1.000
_cell.length_c   1.000
_cell.angle_alpha   90.00
_cell.angle_beta   90.00
_cell.angle_gamma   90.00
#
_symmetry.space_group_name_H-M   'P 1'
#
loop_
_entity.id
_entity.type
_entity.pdbx_description
1 polymer ?
#
loop_
_entity_poly.entity_id
_entity_poly.type
_entity_poly.pdbx_seq_one_letter_code
_entity_poly.pdbx_strand_id
1 'polypeptide(L)'
;MKNLDYIAAKSGQNVLAALNSMDKKELEKLINDVLLVLHGNGVYACILYLYAREKKKSETAEELAKELLCSARESLGIDFENLDEKMKNPESVLSLVNEKICNNTDSLFLVKDLWERTLVYARYGAKAKVKK
;
A
#
# COMPACT_ATOMS: atom_id res chain seq x y z
N MET A 1 -3.35 7.36 19.66
CA MET A 1 -3.04 6.36 18.61
C MET A 1 -4.38 5.85 18.08
N LYS A 2 -4.62 5.90 16.76
CA LYS A 2 -5.87 5.38 16.18
C LYS A 2 -5.84 3.85 16.20
N ASN A 3 -7.01 3.20 16.20
CA ASN A 3 -7.09 1.75 16.09
C ASN A 3 -6.51 1.29 14.74
N LEU A 4 -5.36 0.62 14.76
CA LEU A 4 -4.65 0.17 13.56
C LEU A 4 -5.47 -0.82 12.74
N ASP A 5 -6.27 -1.67 13.39
CA ASP A 5 -7.14 -2.63 12.70
C ASP A 5 -8.25 -1.93 11.91
N TYR A 6 -8.85 -0.90 12.51
CA TYR A 6 -9.86 -0.07 11.85
C TYR A 6 -9.25 0.65 10.63
N ILE A 7 -8.07 1.24 10.76
CA ILE A 7 -7.38 1.90 9.65
C ILE A 7 -7.01 0.89 8.56
N ALA A 8 -6.50 -0.28 8.93
CA ALA A 8 -6.21 -1.35 7.99
C ALA A 8 -7.45 -1.78 7.20
N ALA A 9 -8.59 -1.98 7.87
CA ALA A 9 -9.83 -2.38 7.22
C ALA A 9 -10.36 -1.28 6.28
N LYS A 10 -10.35 -0.02 6.73
CA LYS A 10 -10.73 1.14 5.92
C LYS A 10 -9.85 1.29 4.69
N SER A 11 -8.53 1.24 4.85
CA SER A 11 -7.58 1.33 3.74
C SER A 11 -7.69 0.13 2.80
N GLY A 12 -7.98 -1.07 3.32
CA GLY A 12 -8.27 -2.24 2.50
C GLY A 12 -9.49 -2.03 1.60
N GLN A 13 -10.55 -1.36 2.09
CA GLN A 13 -11.70 -0.97 1.27
C GLN A 13 -11.35 0.11 0.26
N ASN A 14 -10.53 1.10 0.62
CA ASN A 14 -10.07 2.14 -0.30
C ASN A 14 -9.26 1.56 -1.46
N VAL A 15 -8.40 0.57 -1.20
CA VAL A 15 -7.69 -0.18 -2.26
C VAL A 15 -8.69 -0.79 -3.24
N LEU A 16 -9.76 -1.42 -2.75
CA LEU A 16 -10.78 -2.02 -3.63
C LEU A 16 -11.57 -0.99 -4.44
N ALA A 17 -11.78 0.20 -3.86
CA ALA A 17 -12.48 1.30 -4.51
C ALA A 17 -11.63 1.97 -5.60
N ALA A 18 -10.34 2.19 -5.34
CA ALA A 18 -9.38 2.70 -6.31
C ALA A 18 -9.22 1.71 -7.47
N LEU A 19 -9.05 0.43 -7.15
CA LEU A 19 -8.83 -0.63 -8.13
C LEU A 19 -10.13 -1.28 -8.61
N ASN A 20 -11.22 -0.50 -8.67
CA ASN A 20 -12.55 -1.04 -8.93
C ASN A 20 -12.70 -1.62 -10.35
N SER A 21 -11.94 -1.09 -11.31
CA SER A 21 -11.95 -1.40 -12.73
C SER A 21 -11.17 -2.67 -13.07
N MET A 22 -10.31 -3.13 -12.16
CA MET A 22 -9.52 -4.36 -12.31
C MET A 22 -10.40 -5.61 -12.13
N ASP A 23 -10.16 -6.63 -12.95
CA ASP A 23 -10.82 -7.93 -12.79
C ASP A 23 -10.50 -8.51 -11.41
N LYS A 24 -11.49 -9.23 -10.85
CA LYS A 24 -11.37 -9.85 -9.53
C LYS A 24 -10.12 -10.71 -9.37
N LYS A 25 -9.81 -11.56 -10.37
CA LYS A 25 -8.66 -12.47 -10.29
C LYS A 25 -7.35 -11.71 -10.41
N GLU A 26 -7.30 -10.68 -11.26
CA GLU A 26 -6.13 -9.83 -11.43
C GLU A 26 -5.84 -9.02 -10.16
N LEU A 27 -6.88 -8.46 -9.54
CA LEU A 27 -6.78 -7.71 -8.30
C LEU A 27 -6.33 -8.60 -7.14
N GLU A 28 -6.92 -9.78 -6.99
CA GLU A 28 -6.49 -10.76 -5.98
C GLU A 28 -5.03 -11.15 -6.18
N LYS A 29 -4.61 -11.41 -7.43
CA LYS A 29 -3.23 -11.74 -7.76
C LYS A 29 -2.28 -10.60 -7.44
N LEU A 30 -2.62 -9.36 -7.81
CA LEU A 30 -1.84 -8.17 -7.49
C LEU A 30 -1.63 -8.04 -5.98
N ILE A 31 -2.72 -8.08 -5.20
CA ILE A 31 -2.64 -7.94 -3.73
C ILE A 31 -1.80 -9.07 -3.12
N ASN A 32 -1.95 -10.31 -3.60
CA ASN A 32 -1.13 -11.44 -3.16
C ASN A 32 0.36 -11.25 -3.47
N ASP A 33 0.68 -10.81 -4.69
CA ASP A 33 2.07 -10.58 -5.11
C ASP A 33 2.73 -9.49 -4.23
N VAL A 34 2.01 -8.40 -3.94
CA VAL A 34 2.49 -7.30 -3.08
C VAL A 34 2.66 -7.77 -1.63
N LEU A 35 1.69 -8.51 -1.10
CA LEU A 35 1.76 -9.06 0.25
C LEU A 35 2.95 -10.02 0.43
N LEU A 36 3.24 -10.84 -0.59
CA LEU A 36 4.39 -11.74 -0.59
C LEU A 36 5.72 -10.96 -0.51
N VAL A 37 5.84 -9.87 -1.27
CA VAL A 37 7.02 -8.99 -1.21
C VAL A 37 7.14 -8.31 0.15
N LEU A 38 6.04 -7.80 0.72
CA LEU A 38 6.05 -7.17 2.05
C LEU A 38 6.49 -8.15 3.15
N HIS A 39 5.96 -9.37 3.14
CA HIS A 39 6.32 -10.41 4.12
C HIS A 39 7.80 -10.80 4.03
N GLY A 40 8.29 -11.06 2.81
CA GLY A 40 9.63 -11.60 2.58
C GLY A 40 10.75 -10.56 2.55
N ASN A 41 10.47 -9.36 2.02
CA ASN A 41 11.49 -8.36 1.68
C ASN A 41 11.26 -6.99 2.38
N GLY A 42 10.13 -6.80 3.06
CA GLY A 42 9.87 -5.61 3.87
C GLY A 42 9.29 -4.40 3.12
N VAL A 43 9.11 -3.31 3.86
CA VAL A 43 8.39 -2.09 3.48
C VAL A 43 9.00 -1.42 2.24
N TYR A 44 10.32 -1.21 2.23
CA TYR A 44 10.98 -0.54 1.11
C TYR A 44 10.83 -1.33 -0.20
N ALA A 45 11.09 -2.65 -0.15
CA ALA A 45 10.95 -3.54 -1.28
C ALA A 45 9.49 -3.61 -1.78
N CYS A 46 8.51 -3.54 -0.88
CA CYS A 46 7.09 -3.50 -1.24
C CYS A 46 6.75 -2.28 -2.11
N ILE A 47 7.22 -1.08 -1.74
CA ILE A 47 6.98 0.14 -2.53
C ILE A 47 7.78 0.10 -3.84
N LEU A 48 9.06 -0.30 -3.78
CA LEU A 48 9.88 -0.46 -4.98
C LEU A 48 9.24 -1.43 -5.99
N TYR A 49 8.70 -2.54 -5.50
CA TYR A 49 8.01 -3.53 -6.32
C TYR A 49 6.80 -2.94 -7.05
N LEU A 50 5.99 -2.09 -6.39
CA LEU A 50 4.84 -1.44 -7.02
C LEU A 50 5.27 -0.56 -8.20
N TYR A 51 6.36 0.19 -8.06
CA TYR A 51 6.91 1.02 -9.13
C TYR A 51 7.63 0.23 -10.23
N ALA A 52 8.27 -0.90 -9.88
CA ALA A 52 8.99 -1.74 -10.84
C ALA A 52 8.08 -2.55 -11.76
N ARG A 53 6.75 -2.54 -11.55
CA ARG A 53 5.79 -3.22 -12.43
C ARG A 53 5.62 -2.44 -13.75
N GLU A 54 6.59 -2.58 -14.66
CA GLU A 54 6.75 -1.80 -15.91
C GLU A 54 5.71 -1.99 -17.04
N LYS A 55 4.59 -2.70 -16.86
CA LYS A 55 3.66 -2.90 -17.98
C LYS A 55 2.61 -1.79 -18.06
N LYS A 56 2.90 -0.79 -18.92
CA LYS A 56 2.00 0.29 -19.41
C LYS A 56 1.18 0.99 -18.31
N LYS A 57 1.67 2.13 -17.82
CA LYS A 57 0.90 3.10 -17.01
C LYS A 57 -0.03 2.43 -15.98
N SER A 58 0.52 1.77 -14.99
CA SER A 58 -0.31 1.14 -13.96
C SER A 58 -0.62 2.19 -12.89
N GLU A 59 -1.50 3.14 -13.22
CA GLU A 59 -2.19 4.05 -12.28
C GLU A 59 -2.63 3.29 -11.03
N THR A 60 -3.06 2.04 -11.20
CA THR A 60 -3.34 1.04 -10.15
C THR A 60 -2.21 0.85 -9.11
N ALA A 61 -0.97 0.71 -9.53
CA ALA A 61 0.14 0.45 -8.61
C ALA A 61 0.51 1.72 -7.81
N GLU A 62 0.41 2.88 -8.47
CA GLU A 62 0.56 4.18 -7.81
C GLU A 62 -0.57 4.43 -6.81
N GLU A 63 -1.82 4.11 -7.16
CA GLU A 63 -2.97 4.20 -6.25
C GLU A 63 -2.82 3.29 -5.03
N LEU A 64 -2.34 2.05 -5.23
CA LEU A 64 -2.06 1.13 -4.13
C LEU A 64 -0.93 1.67 -3.23
N ALA A 65 0.18 2.13 -3.81
CA ALA A 65 1.26 2.74 -3.05
C ALA A 65 0.77 3.98 -2.26
N LYS A 66 -0.04 4.82 -2.90
CA LYS A 66 -0.65 6.01 -2.29
C LYS A 66 -1.51 5.63 -1.09
N GLU A 67 -2.39 4.64 -1.24
CA GLU A 67 -3.27 4.23 -0.13
C GLU A 67 -2.47 3.66 1.04
N LEU A 68 -1.42 2.87 0.78
CA LEU A 68 -0.53 2.37 1.83
C LEU A 68 0.15 3.53 2.57
N LEU A 69 0.70 4.52 1.86
CA LEU A 69 1.30 5.70 2.48
C LEU A 69 0.27 6.55 3.25
N CYS A 70 -0.92 6.76 2.69
CA CYS A 70 -2.01 7.45 3.38
C CYS A 70 -2.42 6.73 4.67
N SER A 71 -2.47 5.40 4.67
CA SER A 71 -2.79 4.60 5.86
C SER A 71 -1.75 4.82 6.97
N ALA A 72 -0.46 4.86 6.62
CA ALA A 72 0.64 5.11 7.55
C ALA A 72 0.59 6.54 8.13
N ARG A 73 0.31 7.54 7.28
CA ARG A 73 0.08 8.92 7.71
C ARG A 73 -1.09 8.99 8.69
N GLU A 74 -2.23 8.38 8.34
CA GLU A 74 -3.46 8.48 9.14
C GLU A 74 -3.34 7.81 10.50
N SER A 75 -2.66 6.66 10.57
CA SER A 75 -2.55 5.83 11.77
C SER A 75 -1.42 6.22 12.70
N LEU A 76 -0.24 6.52 12.14
CA LEU A 76 1.01 6.73 12.88
C LEU A 76 1.43 8.21 12.92
N GLY A 77 0.74 9.10 12.19
CA GLY A 77 1.07 10.52 12.15
C GLY A 77 2.37 10.82 11.39
N ILE A 78 2.80 9.92 10.51
CA ILE A 78 4.00 10.12 9.69
C ILE A 78 3.71 11.21 8.65
N ASP A 79 4.45 12.32 8.73
CA ASP A 79 4.30 13.40 7.78
C ASP A 79 5.06 13.10 6.48
N PHE A 80 4.30 13.11 5.39
CA PHE A 80 4.76 12.91 4.03
C PHE A 80 4.47 14.21 3.27
N GLU A 81 5.28 15.24 3.52
CA GLU A 81 5.17 16.54 2.87
C GLU A 81 5.03 16.40 1.34
N ASN A 82 4.05 17.09 0.77
CA ASN A 82 3.79 17.12 -0.68
C ASN A 82 3.71 15.72 -1.32
N LEU A 83 3.12 14.74 -0.62
CA LEU A 83 3.02 13.36 -1.12
C LEU A 83 2.48 13.28 -2.55
N ASP A 84 1.40 14.00 -2.88
CA ASP A 84 0.82 13.99 -4.24
C ASP A 84 1.80 14.43 -5.33
N GLU A 85 2.70 15.36 -5.01
CA GLU A 85 3.75 15.79 -5.92
C GLU A 85 4.85 14.74 -6.04
N LYS A 86 5.29 14.20 -4.89
CA LYS A 86 6.34 13.16 -4.84
C LYS A 86 5.92 11.89 -5.57
N MET A 87 4.65 11.49 -5.51
CA MET A 87 4.11 10.30 -6.17
C MET A 87 4.37 10.25 -7.68
N LYS A 88 4.60 11.41 -8.32
CA LYS A 88 4.91 11.53 -9.76
C LYS A 88 6.32 11.04 -10.11
N ASN A 89 7.21 10.92 -9.13
CA ASN A 89 8.56 10.42 -9.30
C ASN A 89 8.83 9.25 -8.33
N PRO A 90 9.04 8.02 -8.83
CA PRO A 90 9.35 6.86 -8.01
C PRO A 90 10.52 7.09 -7.04
N GLU A 91 11.59 7.77 -7.48
CA GLU A 91 12.77 8.03 -6.64
C GLU A 91 12.42 8.92 -5.44
N SER A 92 11.57 9.93 -5.64
CA SER A 92 11.09 10.82 -4.57
C SER A 92 10.29 10.07 -3.51
N VAL A 93 9.48 9.10 -3.93
CA VAL A 93 8.66 8.28 -3.02
C VAL A 93 9.53 7.30 -2.26
N LEU A 94 10.49 6.67 -2.93
CA LEU A 94 11.45 5.76 -2.30
C LEU A 94 12.33 6.48 -1.26
N SER A 95 12.83 7.68 -1.57
CA SER A 95 13.57 8.51 -0.59
C SER A 95 12.71 8.80 0.64
N LEU A 96 11.46 9.19 0.42
CA LEU A 96 10.50 9.48 1.48
C LEU A 96 10.19 8.26 2.35
N VAL A 97 9.98 7.08 1.75
CA VAL A 97 9.79 5.83 2.50
C VAL A 97 11.03 5.49 3.31
N ASN A 98 12.22 5.65 2.71
CA ASN A 98 13.47 5.37 3.41
C ASN A 98 13.67 6.29 4.63
N GLU A 99 13.49 7.60 4.44
CA GLU A 99 13.72 8.62 5.48
C GLU A 99 12.65 8.59 6.58
N LYS A 100 11.37 8.43 6.22
CA LYS A 100 10.25 8.60 7.15
C LYS A 100 9.75 7.29 7.76
N ILE A 101 10.06 6.15 7.13
CA ILE A 101 9.60 4.84 7.61
C ILE A 101 10.80 3.95 7.94
N CYS A 102 11.71 3.71 7.00
CA CYS A 102 12.77 2.70 7.19
C CYS A 102 13.89 3.14 8.13
N ASN A 103 14.18 4.45 8.23
CA ASN A 103 15.19 5.01 9.13
C ASN A 103 14.76 5.03 10.61
N ASN A 104 13.58 4.50 10.95
CA ASN A 104 13.10 4.36 12.32
C ASN A 104 12.50 2.97 12.51
N THR A 105 13.07 2.20 13.46
CA THR A 105 12.70 0.80 13.67
C THR A 105 11.24 0.61 14.11
N ASP A 106 10.73 1.45 15.00
CA ASP A 106 9.34 1.36 15.47
C ASP A 106 8.37 1.67 14.34
N SER A 107 8.66 2.71 13.55
CA SER A 107 7.87 3.07 12.37
C SER A 107 7.88 1.95 11.34
N LEU A 108 9.04 1.36 11.08
CA LEU A 108 9.18 0.24 10.16
C LEU A 108 8.30 -0.96 10.57
N PHE A 109 8.31 -1.36 11.84
CA PHE A 109 7.51 -2.48 12.31
C PHE A 109 6.00 -2.17 12.31
N LEU A 110 5.60 -0.99 12.78
CA LEU A 110 4.19 -0.59 12.82
C LEU A 110 3.60 -0.41 11.43
N VAL A 111 4.35 0.16 10.48
CA VAL A 111 3.93 0.27 9.09
C VAL A 111 3.82 -1.10 8.45
N LYS A 112 4.78 -2.00 8.71
CA LYS A 112 4.72 -3.37 8.20
C LYS A 112 3.44 -4.08 8.67
N ASP A 113 3.15 -4.08 9.98
CA ASP A 113 1.94 -4.71 10.53
C ASP A 113 0.65 -4.10 9.95
N LEU A 114 0.58 -2.75 9.88
CA LEU A 114 -0.56 -2.06 9.28
C LEU A 114 -0.79 -2.46 7.83
N TRP A 115 0.25 -2.47 7.02
CA TRP A 115 0.17 -2.80 5.59
C TRP A 115 -0.14 -4.27 5.36
N GLU A 116 0.40 -5.18 6.16
CA GLU A 116 0.04 -6.60 6.12
C GLU A 116 -1.45 -6.80 6.35
N ARG A 117 -2.01 -6.19 7.41
CA ARG A 117 -3.44 -6.29 7.72
C ARG A 117 -4.30 -5.62 6.65
N THR A 118 -3.87 -4.47 6.13
CA THR A 118 -4.53 -3.75 5.02
C THR A 118 -4.64 -4.64 3.77
N LEU A 119 -3.53 -5.25 3.35
CA LEU A 119 -3.48 -6.11 2.17
C LEU A 119 -4.23 -7.42 2.39
N VAL A 120 -4.25 -7.97 3.62
CA VAL A 120 -5.09 -9.12 3.97
C VAL A 120 -6.58 -8.77 3.81
N TYR A 121 -7.04 -7.64 4.34
CA TYR A 121 -8.42 -7.20 4.18
C TYR A 121 -8.78 -6.89 2.73
N ALA A 122 -7.90 -6.21 1.99
CA ALA A 122 -8.08 -5.97 0.56
C ALA A 122 -8.20 -7.30 -0.21
N ARG A 123 -7.35 -8.29 0.09
CA ARG A 123 -7.40 -9.61 -0.57
C ARG A 123 -8.73 -10.33 -0.33
N TYR A 124 -9.18 -10.38 0.92
CA TYR A 124 -10.45 -11.03 1.24
C TYR A 124 -11.65 -10.24 0.69
N GLY A 125 -11.57 -8.92 0.65
CA GLY A 125 -12.59 -8.09 0.00
C GLY A 125 -12.61 -8.29 -1.52
N ALA A 126 -11.46 -8.44 -2.18
CA ALA A 126 -11.38 -8.82 -3.59
C ALA A 126 -12.04 -10.18 -3.84
N LYS A 127 -11.79 -11.18 -2.96
CA LYS A 127 -12.46 -12.49 -2.99
C LYS A 127 -13.97 -12.39 -2.78
N ALA A 128 -14.44 -11.46 -1.95
CA ALA A 128 -15.86 -11.25 -1.68
C ALA A 128 -16.57 -10.44 -2.77
N LYS A 129 -15.84 -9.75 -3.67
CA LYS A 129 -16.40 -8.97 -4.78
C LYS A 129 -17.31 -9.89 -5.62
N VAL A 130 -18.61 -9.63 -5.56
CA VAL A 130 -19.65 -10.28 -6.38
C VAL A 130 -19.57 -9.65 -7.77
N LYS A 131 -19.70 -10.45 -8.84
CA LYS A 131 -19.86 -9.89 -10.19
C LYS A 131 -21.15 -9.07 -10.18
N LYS A 132 -21.03 -7.75 -10.33
CA LYS A 132 -22.18 -6.90 -10.67
C LYS A 132 -22.59 -7.18 -12.11
#